data_AF-B0FUC6-F1
#
_entry.id   AF-B0FUC6-F1
#
_cell.length_a   1.000
_cell.length_b   1.000
_cell.length_c   1.000
_cell.angle_alpha   90.00
_cell.angle_beta   90.00
_cell.angle_gamma   90.00
#
_symmetry.space_group_name_H-M   'P 1'
#
loop_
_entity.id
_entity.type
_entity.pdbx_description
1 polymer ?
#
loop_
_entity_poly.entity_id
_entity_poly.type
_entity_poly.pdbx_seq_one_letter_code
_entity_poly.pdbx_strand_id
1 'polypeptide(L)'
;IVDLLGGFKPIDAKLMCTMLYNEFNELAKNRKMKGDSGSMKWLQRHFRAKNWDKILTGLVQTTKSIEGKIIERIEGKIGEATSRSGRKRRNSEELKNWARLSKKVEKIQQQIRSGGMVFTFVEGAFVTALREGHWVLLDEVNLAPPEILGRLIGVLEGVRGSLCLAERGDVMSIPRHLNFRLFACMNPATDAGKRDLPFSFRSRFTEYAVDDDLCDDDLEIFVRRFLGGRGSDSKLVGNIVCFYKEAKRLSEESLQDGANQKPQYSLRSLYRALEYAIKAEAIGGFQKALYDGFSMFFLSLLDASSAKIMEPIIKRISGENIRNQPLQRYLGELKGSSD
;
A
#
# COMPACT_ATOMS: atom_id res chain seq x y z
N ILE A 1 -4.10 4.93 -9.20
CA ILE A 1 -4.51 6.31 -8.81
C ILE A 1 -5.58 6.27 -7.73
N VAL A 2 -6.74 5.70 -8.08
CA VAL A 2 -7.93 5.64 -7.22
C VAL A 2 -7.64 4.94 -5.89
N ASP A 3 -6.82 3.89 -5.88
CA ASP A 3 -6.50 3.19 -4.63
C ASP A 3 -5.47 3.93 -3.76
N LEU A 4 -4.57 4.70 -4.39
CA LEU A 4 -3.53 5.45 -3.69
C LEU A 4 -4.09 6.72 -3.05
N LEU A 5 -4.64 7.62 -3.87
CA LEU A 5 -5.10 8.95 -3.43
C LEU A 5 -6.61 8.99 -3.15
N GLY A 6 -7.35 8.00 -3.63
CA GLY A 6 -8.80 8.00 -3.58
C GLY A 6 -9.42 8.31 -4.94
N GLY A 7 -10.73 8.08 -5.02
CA GLY A 7 -11.50 8.38 -6.21
C GLY A 7 -12.99 8.27 -5.96
N PHE A 8 -13.78 8.69 -6.95
CA PHE A 8 -15.23 8.63 -6.87
C PHE A 8 -15.71 7.19 -7.02
N LYS A 9 -16.36 6.66 -5.98
CA LYS A 9 -17.02 5.35 -6.02
C LYS A 9 -18.53 5.54 -5.94
N PRO A 10 -19.31 4.73 -6.67
CA PRO A 10 -20.75 4.72 -6.52
C PRO A 10 -21.11 4.17 -5.14
N ILE A 11 -21.99 4.85 -4.43
CA ILE A 11 -22.46 4.42 -3.12
C ILE A 11 -23.99 4.36 -3.13
N ASP A 12 -24.53 3.33 -2.48
CA ASP A 12 -25.95 3.20 -2.21
C ASP A 12 -26.49 4.45 -1.50
N ALA A 13 -27.60 5.00 -2.00
CA ALA A 13 -28.30 6.14 -1.43
C ALA A 13 -28.56 5.95 0.09
N LYS A 14 -28.79 4.72 0.55
CA LYS A 14 -28.93 4.38 1.96
C LYS A 14 -27.69 4.70 2.80
N LEU A 15 -26.52 4.27 2.33
CA LEU A 15 -25.25 4.50 3.03
C LEU A 15 -24.91 6.00 3.01
N MET A 16 -25.19 6.68 1.89
CA MET A 16 -25.01 8.14 1.78
C MET A 16 -25.87 8.92 2.79
N CYS A 17 -27.16 8.60 2.89
CA CYS A 17 -28.05 9.26 3.85
C CYS A 17 -27.61 9.00 5.29
N THR A 18 -27.07 7.81 5.58
CA THR A 18 -26.51 7.47 6.88
C THR A 18 -25.27 8.29 7.20
N MET A 19 -24.35 8.44 6.26
CA MET A 19 -23.15 9.27 6.43
C MET A 19 -23.50 10.74 6.66
N LEU A 20 -24.43 11.30 5.88
CA LEU A 20 -24.90 12.68 6.06
C LEU A 20 -25.57 12.90 7.41
N TYR A 21 -26.38 11.94 7.86
CA TYR A 21 -27.04 12.01 9.16
C TYR A 21 -26.03 11.94 10.32
N ASN A 22 -24.99 11.11 10.21
CA ASN A 22 -23.92 11.04 11.20
C ASN A 22 -23.11 12.35 11.25
N GLU A 23 -22.74 12.91 10.09
CA GLU A 23 -22.05 14.20 9.99
C GLU A 23 -22.90 15.34 10.60
N PHE A 24 -24.21 15.36 10.33
CA PHE A 24 -25.15 16.28 10.97
C PHE A 24 -25.17 16.13 12.49
N ASN A 25 -25.22 14.90 12.99
CA ASN A 25 -25.25 14.63 14.44
C ASN A 25 -23.98 15.08 15.14
N GLU A 26 -22.81 14.88 14.54
CA GLU A 26 -21.54 15.36 15.08
C GLU A 26 -21.50 16.90 15.17
N LEU A 27 -21.95 17.60 14.12
CA LEU A 27 -22.07 19.06 14.15
C LEU A 27 -23.10 19.55 15.18
N ALA A 28 -24.22 18.85 15.31
CA ALA A 28 -25.27 19.15 16.30
C ALA A 28 -24.78 18.95 17.74
N LYS A 29 -24.00 17.89 18.01
CA LYS A 29 -23.32 17.64 19.30
C LYS A 29 -22.35 18.76 19.65
N ASN A 30 -21.51 19.18 18.70
CA ASN A 30 -20.54 20.28 18.89
C ASN A 30 -21.23 21.61 19.27
N ARG A 31 -22.45 21.84 18.77
CA ARG A 31 -23.29 23.00 19.10
C ARG A 31 -24.06 22.85 20.42
N LYS A 32 -23.99 21.70 21.08
CA LYS A 32 -24.81 21.33 22.25
C LYS A 32 -26.31 21.48 21.97
N MET A 33 -26.76 21.12 20.77
CA MET A 33 -28.20 21.05 20.51
C MET A 33 -28.80 19.97 21.43
N LYS A 34 -29.81 20.34 22.22
CA LYS A 34 -30.56 19.36 23.02
C LYS A 34 -31.19 18.35 22.05
N GLY A 35 -30.97 17.06 22.29
CA GLY A 35 -31.58 15.96 21.53
C GLY A 35 -33.11 16.03 21.48
N ASP A 36 -33.71 16.83 22.35
CA ASP A 36 -35.15 17.10 22.45
C ASP A 36 -35.72 18.14 21.48
N SER A 37 -34.91 18.76 20.60
CA SER A 37 -35.48 19.64 19.58
C SER A 37 -36.40 18.85 18.65
N GLY A 38 -37.61 19.37 18.37
CA GLY A 38 -38.62 18.67 17.56
C GLY A 38 -38.08 18.18 16.21
N SER A 39 -37.20 18.95 15.58
CA SER A 39 -36.50 18.61 14.33
C SER A 39 -35.59 17.38 14.47
N MET A 40 -34.90 17.22 15.60
CA MET A 40 -33.99 16.10 15.84
C MET A 40 -34.75 14.79 16.11
N LYS A 41 -35.85 14.86 16.88
CA LYS A 41 -36.78 13.73 17.05
C LYS A 41 -37.45 13.32 15.75
N TRP A 42 -37.84 14.30 14.93
CA TRP A 42 -38.43 14.06 13.61
C TRP A 42 -37.43 13.34 12.68
N LEU A 43 -36.20 13.84 12.59
CA LEU A 43 -35.14 13.20 11.80
C LEU A 43 -34.83 11.79 12.30
N GLN A 44 -34.74 11.59 13.61
CA GLN A 44 -34.47 10.27 14.20
C GLN A 44 -35.60 9.26 13.93
N ARG A 45 -36.87 9.70 14.00
CA ARG A 45 -38.03 8.85 13.68
C ARG A 45 -38.00 8.42 12.21
N HIS A 46 -37.76 9.35 11.28
CA HIS A 46 -37.71 9.02 9.85
C HIS A 46 -36.47 8.22 9.46
N PHE A 47 -35.34 8.41 10.16
CA PHE A 47 -34.14 7.59 10.04
C PHE A 47 -34.41 6.13 10.44
N ARG A 48 -35.07 5.89 11.58
CA ARG A 48 -35.48 4.55 12.01
C ARG A 48 -36.48 3.91 11.04
N ALA A 49 -37.37 4.70 10.46
CA ALA A 49 -38.34 4.27 9.46
C ALA A 49 -37.75 4.10 8.04
N LYS A 50 -36.44 4.32 7.83
CA LYS A 50 -35.73 4.21 6.54
C LYS A 50 -36.34 5.07 5.42
N ASN A 51 -36.94 6.22 5.76
CA ASN A 51 -37.54 7.12 4.77
C ASN A 51 -36.53 8.19 4.31
N TRP A 52 -35.69 7.82 3.34
CA TRP A 52 -34.52 8.60 2.91
C TRP A 52 -34.84 9.96 2.27
N ASP A 53 -35.91 10.06 1.48
CA ASP A 53 -36.32 11.31 0.84
C ASP A 53 -36.77 12.37 1.87
N LYS A 54 -37.54 11.94 2.88
CA LYS A 54 -37.95 12.81 3.99
C LYS A 54 -36.75 13.23 4.84
N ILE A 55 -35.79 12.33 5.07
CA ILE A 55 -34.56 12.65 5.82
C ILE A 55 -33.76 13.73 5.10
N LEU A 56 -33.54 13.60 3.79
CA LEU A 56 -32.80 14.61 3.01
C LEU A 56 -33.50 15.97 3.06
N THR A 57 -34.82 16.00 2.86
CA THR A 57 -35.61 17.23 2.95
C THR A 57 -35.53 17.88 4.33
N GLY A 58 -35.65 17.07 5.39
CA GLY A 58 -35.51 17.56 6.76
C GLY A 58 -34.08 18.03 7.10
N LEU A 59 -33.05 17.37 6.56
CA LEU A 59 -31.67 17.80 6.71
C LEU A 59 -31.45 19.17 6.08
N VAL A 60 -31.87 19.40 4.83
CA VAL A 60 -31.78 20.70 4.16
C VAL A 60 -32.49 21.81 4.94
N GLN A 61 -33.71 21.54 5.40
CA GLN A 61 -34.48 22.54 6.15
C GLN A 61 -33.83 22.87 7.50
N THR A 62 -33.29 21.86 8.18
CA THR A 62 -32.64 22.03 9.47
C THR A 62 -31.28 22.72 9.35
N THR A 63 -30.47 22.39 8.35
CA THR A 63 -29.18 23.07 8.09
C THR A 63 -29.39 24.53 7.75
N LYS A 64 -30.33 24.87 6.85
CA LYS A 64 -30.68 26.26 6.51
C LYS A 64 -31.19 27.07 7.70
N SER A 65 -32.04 26.47 8.54
CA SER A 65 -32.51 27.14 9.76
C SER A 65 -31.38 27.42 10.75
N ILE A 66 -30.40 26.51 10.86
CA ILE A 66 -29.23 26.69 11.73
C ILE A 66 -28.30 27.76 11.17
N GLU A 67 -28.04 27.76 9.87
CA GLU A 67 -27.24 28.80 9.18
C GLU A 67 -27.83 30.18 9.40
N GLY A 68 -29.14 30.36 9.16
CA GLY A 68 -29.85 31.63 9.39
C GLY A 68 -29.69 32.13 10.83
N LYS A 69 -29.87 31.25 11.82
CA LYS A 69 -29.66 31.59 13.25
C LYS A 69 -28.22 31.94 13.58
N ILE A 70 -27.23 31.43 12.84
CA ILE A 70 -25.82 31.79 13.04
C ILE A 70 -25.55 33.17 12.43
N ILE A 71 -26.09 33.45 11.23
CA ILE A 71 -25.96 34.74 10.54
C ILE A 71 -26.58 35.86 11.38
N GLU A 72 -27.82 35.72 11.83
CA GLU A 72 -28.49 36.70 12.71
C GLU A 72 -27.66 37.00 13.99
N ARG A 73 -26.98 35.98 14.53
CA ARG A 73 -26.17 36.12 15.74
C ARG A 73 -24.82 36.80 15.49
N ILE A 74 -24.32 36.73 14.26
CA ILE A 74 -23.12 37.43 13.80
C ILE A 74 -23.45 38.90 13.50
N GLU A 75 -24.58 39.16 12.84
CA GLU A 75 -25.03 40.50 12.44
C GLU A 75 -25.58 41.32 13.62
N GLY A 76 -26.39 40.71 14.49
CA GLY A 76 -27.00 41.38 15.66
C GLY A 76 -26.03 41.78 16.77
N LYS A 77 -24.71 41.58 16.61
CA LYS A 77 -23.68 41.87 17.63
C LYS A 77 -22.61 42.88 17.17
N ILE A 78 -22.87 43.63 16.10
CA ILE A 78 -21.97 44.68 15.62
C ILE A 78 -21.87 45.88 16.61
N GLY A 79 -22.74 45.98 17.62
CA GLY A 79 -22.80 47.11 18.56
C GLY A 79 -21.97 47.05 19.87
N GLU A 80 -21.27 45.96 20.21
CA GLU A 80 -20.48 45.89 21.45
C GLU A 80 -19.04 45.42 21.19
N ALA A 81 -18.17 46.39 20.95
CA ALA A 81 -16.73 46.18 20.84
C ALA A 81 -16.10 46.17 22.24
N THR A 82 -15.53 45.01 22.61
CA THR A 82 -14.33 44.79 23.47
C THR A 82 -14.50 43.46 24.23
N SER A 83 -14.01 42.35 23.65
CA SER A 83 -13.65 41.04 24.27
C SER A 83 -13.87 39.77 23.41
N ARG A 84 -14.38 39.85 22.16
CA ARG A 84 -14.96 38.68 21.44
C ARG A 84 -14.19 38.10 20.23
N SER A 85 -12.87 38.33 20.09
CA SER A 85 -12.05 37.82 18.96
C SER A 85 -12.19 36.30 18.74
N GLY A 86 -11.97 35.48 19.78
CA GLY A 86 -12.07 34.02 19.68
C GLY A 86 -13.48 33.49 19.40
N ARG A 87 -14.52 34.17 19.90
CA ARG A 87 -15.92 33.75 19.75
C ARG A 87 -16.47 34.06 18.36
N LYS A 88 -16.04 35.18 17.76
CA LYS A 88 -16.34 35.53 16.36
C LYS A 88 -15.67 34.53 15.39
N ARG A 89 -14.42 34.15 15.66
CA ARG A 89 -13.68 33.16 14.87
C ARG A 89 -14.34 31.77 14.93
N ARG A 90 -14.79 31.35 16.10
CA ARG A 90 -15.53 30.09 16.28
C ARG A 90 -16.88 30.07 15.55
N ASN A 91 -17.69 31.14 15.64
CA ASN A 91 -18.95 31.21 14.91
C ASN A 91 -18.76 31.25 13.38
N SER A 92 -17.68 31.86 12.90
CA SER A 92 -17.31 31.86 11.48
C SER A 92 -16.94 30.45 10.99
N GLU A 93 -16.20 29.69 11.80
CA GLU A 93 -15.85 28.30 11.46
C GLU A 93 -17.07 27.37 11.54
N GLU A 94 -17.95 27.55 12.52
CA GLU A 94 -19.24 26.84 12.61
C GLU A 94 -20.10 27.11 11.37
N LEU A 95 -20.22 28.37 10.92
CA LEU A 95 -20.99 28.73 9.73
C LEU A 95 -20.44 28.04 8.46
N LYS A 96 -19.11 28.01 8.29
CA LYS A 96 -18.48 27.30 7.16
C LYS A 96 -18.79 25.81 7.17
N ASN A 97 -18.75 25.17 8.34
CA ASN A 97 -19.03 23.74 8.48
C ASN A 97 -20.49 23.41 8.14
N TRP A 98 -21.45 24.21 8.62
CA TRP A 98 -22.86 24.05 8.30
C TRP A 98 -23.15 24.30 6.81
N ALA A 99 -22.59 25.37 6.24
CA ALA A 99 -22.71 25.69 4.81
C ALA A 99 -22.18 24.56 3.91
N ARG A 100 -21.07 23.92 4.31
CA ARG A 100 -20.50 22.77 3.59
C ARG A 100 -21.42 21.56 3.64
N LEU A 101 -21.98 21.24 4.81
CA LEU A 101 -22.96 20.16 4.96
C LEU A 101 -24.21 20.44 4.13
N SER A 102 -24.76 21.65 4.19
CA SER A 102 -25.96 22.07 3.45
C SER A 102 -25.77 21.88 1.94
N LYS A 103 -24.66 22.40 1.38
CA LYS A 103 -24.32 22.22 -0.05
C LYS A 103 -24.16 20.75 -0.45
N LYS A 104 -23.60 19.91 0.44
CA LYS A 104 -23.43 18.47 0.22
C LYS A 104 -24.77 17.74 0.19
N VAL A 105 -25.67 18.05 1.13
CA VAL A 105 -27.03 17.47 1.20
C VAL A 105 -27.83 17.87 -0.04
N GLU A 106 -27.78 19.13 -0.46
CA GLU A 106 -28.49 19.62 -1.66
C GLU A 106 -28.01 18.92 -2.94
N LYS A 107 -26.68 18.79 -3.13
CA LYS A 107 -26.12 18.08 -4.29
C LYS A 107 -26.58 16.63 -4.35
N ILE A 108 -26.59 15.94 -3.20
CA ILE A 108 -27.02 14.54 -3.11
C ILE A 108 -28.54 14.41 -3.34
N GLN A 109 -29.34 15.33 -2.79
CA GLN A 109 -30.78 15.37 -3.02
C GLN A 109 -31.10 15.55 -4.52
N GLN A 110 -30.38 16.42 -5.22
CA GLN A 110 -30.52 16.61 -6.66
C GLN A 110 -30.14 15.34 -7.45
N GLN A 111 -29.02 14.70 -7.11
CA GLN A 111 -28.56 13.47 -7.78
C GLN A 111 -29.53 12.29 -7.60
N ILE A 112 -30.11 12.14 -6.41
CA ILE A 112 -31.10 11.09 -6.12
C ILE A 112 -32.41 11.36 -6.87
N ARG A 113 -32.87 12.64 -6.92
CA ARG A 113 -34.09 13.03 -7.64
C ARG A 113 -33.98 12.84 -9.15
N SER A 114 -32.78 13.01 -9.72
CA SER A 114 -32.53 12.73 -11.14
C SER A 114 -32.44 11.23 -11.48
N GLY A 115 -32.70 10.32 -10.52
CA GLY A 115 -32.60 8.87 -10.72
C GLY A 115 -31.17 8.39 -10.97
N GLY A 116 -30.17 9.23 -10.68
CA GLY A 116 -28.76 8.99 -10.97
C GLY A 116 -28.05 8.26 -9.84
N MET A 117 -26.98 7.55 -10.20
CA MET A 117 -26.07 6.94 -9.22
C MET A 117 -25.30 8.03 -8.48
N VAL A 118 -25.24 7.95 -7.15
CA VAL A 118 -24.53 8.94 -6.31
C VAL A 118 -23.08 8.51 -6.16
N PHE A 119 -22.16 9.40 -6.53
CA PHE A 119 -20.72 9.18 -6.40
C PHE A 119 -20.17 9.96 -5.21
N THR A 120 -19.41 9.28 -4.35
CA THR A 120 -18.66 9.95 -3.27
C THR A 120 -17.17 9.72 -3.47
N PHE A 121 -16.36 10.70 -3.08
CA PHE A 121 -14.91 10.55 -3.06
C PHE A 121 -14.52 9.70 -1.85
N VAL A 122 -14.01 8.50 -2.10
CA VAL A 122 -13.44 7.61 -1.08
C VAL A 122 -11.95 7.89 -1.04
N GLU A 123 -11.44 8.26 0.14
CA GLU A 123 -10.01 8.51 0.34
C GLU A 123 -9.20 7.23 0.17
N GLY A 124 -8.06 7.33 -0.51
CA GLY A 124 -7.13 6.21 -0.69
C GLY A 124 -6.25 5.97 0.54
N ALA A 125 -5.59 4.82 0.58
CA ALA A 125 -4.78 4.42 1.72
C ALA A 125 -3.67 5.43 2.06
N PHE A 126 -3.10 6.10 1.06
CA PHE A 126 -2.08 7.13 1.25
C PHE A 126 -2.61 8.34 2.02
N VAL A 127 -3.86 8.76 1.74
CA VAL A 127 -4.47 9.93 2.37
C VAL A 127 -4.70 9.67 3.86
N THR A 128 -5.20 8.48 4.20
CA THR A 128 -5.39 8.05 5.59
C THR A 128 -4.04 7.99 6.30
N ALA A 129 -3.03 7.34 5.71
CA ALA A 129 -1.69 7.27 6.26
C ALA A 129 -1.07 8.65 6.49
N LEU A 130 -1.25 9.58 5.56
CA LEU A 130 -0.75 10.95 5.64
C LEU A 130 -1.32 11.70 6.86
N ARG A 131 -2.61 11.50 7.15
CA ARG A 131 -3.32 12.16 8.24
C ARG A 131 -2.99 11.53 9.61
N GLU A 132 -2.89 10.20 9.64
CA GLU A 132 -2.68 9.43 10.88
C GLU A 132 -1.19 9.29 11.23
N GLY A 133 -0.27 9.63 10.31
CA GLY A 133 1.17 9.56 10.55
C GLY A 133 1.76 8.18 10.37
N HIS A 134 1.12 7.32 9.58
CA HIS A 134 1.64 5.98 9.27
C HIS A 134 2.86 6.04 8.37
N TRP A 135 3.60 4.94 8.36
CA TRP A 135 4.70 4.74 7.43
C TRP A 135 4.16 4.13 6.15
N VAL A 136 4.59 4.65 5.01
CA VAL A 136 4.18 4.19 3.69
C VAL A 136 5.42 3.75 2.92
N LEU A 137 5.35 2.56 2.34
CA LEU A 137 6.33 2.06 1.37
C LEU A 137 5.69 2.06 -0.02
N LEU A 138 6.27 2.83 -0.94
CA LEU A 138 5.94 2.78 -2.36
C LEU A 138 6.87 1.76 -3.03
N ASP A 139 6.35 0.59 -3.32
CA ASP A 139 7.11 -0.43 -4.05
C ASP A 139 7.07 -0.14 -5.56
N GLU A 140 8.16 -0.51 -6.25
CA GLU A 140 8.33 -0.34 -7.70
C GLU A 140 7.90 1.03 -8.25
N VAL A 141 8.32 2.12 -7.58
CA VAL A 141 7.84 3.48 -7.89
C VAL A 141 8.13 3.94 -9.32
N ASN A 142 9.11 3.32 -9.97
CA ASN A 142 9.49 3.54 -11.37
C ASN A 142 8.45 3.02 -12.39
N LEU A 143 7.53 2.15 -11.98
CA LEU A 143 6.41 1.70 -12.82
C LEU A 143 5.21 2.64 -12.76
N ALA A 144 5.20 3.59 -11.82
CA ALA A 144 4.10 4.53 -11.67
C ALA A 144 4.12 5.62 -12.76
N PRO A 145 2.94 6.03 -13.27
CA PRO A 145 2.86 7.16 -14.21
C PRO A 145 3.40 8.47 -13.58
N PRO A 146 4.17 9.29 -14.32
CA PRO A 146 4.73 10.54 -13.81
C PRO A 146 3.69 11.50 -13.23
N GLU A 147 2.47 11.49 -13.76
CA GLU A 147 1.36 12.33 -13.30
C GLU A 147 0.96 12.01 -11.86
N ILE A 148 1.17 10.75 -11.43
CA ILE A 148 0.87 10.28 -10.07
C ILE A 148 1.97 10.64 -9.11
N LEU A 149 3.21 10.47 -9.54
CA LEU A 149 4.37 10.94 -8.77
C LEU A 149 4.29 12.46 -8.55
N GLY A 150 3.87 13.20 -9.58
CA GLY A 150 3.64 14.65 -9.51
C GLY A 150 2.67 15.07 -8.40
N ARG A 151 1.60 14.30 -8.18
CA ARG A 151 0.62 14.57 -7.10
C ARG A 151 1.21 14.38 -5.69
N LEU A 152 2.26 13.57 -5.55
CA LEU A 152 2.92 13.31 -4.27
C LEU A 152 4.00 14.36 -3.95
N ILE A 153 4.50 15.11 -4.94
CA ILE A 153 5.57 16.10 -4.75
C ILE A 153 5.21 17.10 -3.65
N GLY A 154 3.98 17.63 -3.64
CA GLY A 154 3.54 18.60 -2.63
C GLY A 154 3.58 18.06 -1.19
N VAL A 155 3.51 16.75 -1.00
CA VAL A 155 3.66 16.09 0.32
C VAL A 155 5.13 15.99 0.73
N LEU A 156 6.02 15.88 -0.25
CA LEU A 156 7.47 15.76 -0.06
C LEU A 156 8.16 17.12 0.11
N GLU A 157 7.48 18.21 -0.22
CA GLU A 157 8.02 19.55 -0.12
C GLU A 157 8.09 20.07 1.32
N GLY A 158 9.31 20.16 1.85
CA GLY A 158 9.63 20.82 3.11
C GLY A 158 9.00 20.18 4.35
N VAL A 159 8.97 20.92 5.47
CA VAL A 159 8.44 20.43 6.76
C VAL A 159 6.91 20.47 6.79
N ARG A 160 6.29 21.36 6.00
CA ARG A 160 4.84 21.60 5.93
C ARG A 160 4.18 21.05 4.67
N GLY A 161 4.74 19.99 4.10
CA GLY A 161 4.18 19.32 2.92
C GLY A 161 2.70 18.98 3.12
N SER A 162 1.90 19.12 2.07
CA SER A 162 0.47 18.86 2.11
C SER A 162 -0.02 18.26 0.81
N LEU A 163 -1.11 17.49 0.90
CA LEU A 163 -1.73 16.86 -0.26
C LEU A 163 -2.97 17.66 -0.68
N CYS A 164 -2.97 18.15 -1.91
CA CYS A 164 -4.12 18.80 -2.51
C CYS A 164 -4.93 17.81 -3.34
N LEU A 165 -6.13 17.47 -2.88
CA LEU A 165 -7.06 16.60 -3.62
C LEU A 165 -8.08 17.45 -4.37
N ALA A 166 -7.67 18.03 -5.50
CA ALA A 166 -8.54 18.90 -6.32
C ALA A 166 -9.84 18.19 -6.77
N GLU A 167 -9.77 16.88 -7.02
CA GLU A 167 -10.91 16.04 -7.42
C GLU A 167 -12.00 15.96 -6.33
N ARG A 168 -11.65 16.10 -5.05
CA ARG A 168 -12.61 16.10 -3.94
C ARG A 168 -13.50 17.35 -3.96
N GLY A 169 -13.12 18.41 -4.68
CA GLY A 169 -13.83 19.69 -4.72
C GLY A 169 -13.73 20.52 -3.44
N ASP A 170 -12.98 20.03 -2.44
CA ASP A 170 -12.64 20.74 -1.23
C ASP A 170 -11.30 21.45 -1.42
N VAL A 171 -11.25 22.76 -1.15
CA VAL A 171 -10.04 23.60 -1.28
C VAL A 171 -9.03 23.33 -0.15
N MET A 172 -9.37 22.47 0.82
CA MET A 172 -8.54 22.25 2.00
C MET A 172 -7.45 21.21 1.69
N SER A 173 -6.19 21.65 1.69
CA SER A 173 -5.05 20.75 1.62
C SER A 173 -4.97 19.90 2.89
N ILE A 174 -4.56 18.64 2.74
CA ILE A 174 -4.40 17.71 3.85
C ILE A 174 -2.95 17.85 4.35
N PRO A 175 -2.72 18.41 5.55
CA PRO A 175 -1.37 18.59 6.07
C PRO A 175 -0.74 17.23 6.38
N ARG A 176 0.56 17.09 6.09
CA ARG A 176 1.33 15.90 6.47
C ARG A 176 1.48 15.83 7.99
N HIS A 177 1.14 14.68 8.57
CA HIS A 177 1.38 14.42 9.98
C HIS A 177 2.89 14.38 10.30
N LEU A 178 3.30 14.84 11.50
CA LEU A 178 4.72 14.94 11.89
C LEU A 178 5.46 13.59 11.91
N ASN A 179 4.74 12.53 12.27
CA ASN A 179 5.27 11.16 12.33
C ASN A 179 5.22 10.40 11.01
N PHE A 180 4.61 10.98 9.96
CA PHE A 180 4.53 10.34 8.66
C PHE A 180 5.92 10.11 8.08
N ARG A 181 6.15 8.91 7.53
CA ARG A 181 7.39 8.54 6.83
C ARG A 181 7.04 7.91 5.50
N LEU A 182 7.73 8.34 4.44
CA LEU A 182 7.59 7.78 3.11
C LEU A 182 8.90 7.11 2.71
N PHE A 183 8.81 5.84 2.37
CA PHE A 183 9.87 5.07 1.75
C PHE A 183 9.43 4.74 0.32
N ALA A 184 10.39 4.69 -0.59
CA ALA A 184 10.15 4.26 -1.96
C ALA A 184 11.25 3.30 -2.38
N CYS A 185 10.85 2.18 -2.98
CA CYS A 185 11.76 1.22 -3.58
C CYS A 185 11.63 1.33 -5.10
N MET A 186 12.78 1.31 -5.77
CA MET A 186 12.86 1.18 -7.21
C MET A 186 13.90 0.13 -7.54
N ASN A 187 13.62 -0.67 -8.55
CA ASN A 187 14.64 -1.53 -9.14
C ASN A 187 15.44 -0.70 -10.15
N PRO A 188 16.76 -0.88 -10.27
CA PRO A 188 17.58 -0.16 -11.24
C PRO A 188 17.05 -0.38 -12.67
N ALA A 189 17.25 0.62 -13.53
CA ALA A 189 16.71 0.68 -14.89
C ALA A 189 17.39 -0.27 -15.89
N THR A 190 18.02 -1.35 -15.42
CA THR A 190 18.68 -2.37 -16.24
C THR A 190 17.71 -3.44 -16.77
N ASP A 191 16.49 -3.52 -16.25
CA ASP A 191 15.45 -4.40 -16.78
C ASP A 191 14.52 -3.68 -17.76
N ALA A 192 14.20 -4.35 -18.86
CA ALA A 192 13.30 -3.86 -19.90
C ALA A 192 11.98 -3.31 -19.33
N GLY A 193 11.62 -2.08 -19.72
CA GLY A 193 10.36 -1.42 -19.35
C GLY A 193 10.42 -0.49 -18.13
N LYS A 194 11.55 -0.39 -17.44
CA LYS A 194 11.72 0.49 -16.28
C LYS A 194 12.14 1.90 -16.71
N ARG A 195 11.32 2.90 -16.42
CA ARG A 195 11.59 4.31 -16.70
C ARG A 195 12.38 4.95 -15.57
N ASP A 196 13.27 5.89 -15.89
CA ASP A 196 13.88 6.72 -14.87
C ASP A 196 12.83 7.55 -14.13
N LEU A 197 13.03 7.73 -12.83
CA LEU A 197 12.20 8.62 -12.04
C LEU A 197 12.40 10.08 -12.50
N PRO A 198 11.31 10.86 -12.65
CA PRO A 198 11.43 12.29 -12.93
C PRO A 198 12.34 12.97 -11.90
N PHE A 199 13.29 13.79 -12.37
CA PHE A 199 14.24 14.48 -11.50
C PHE A 199 13.55 15.28 -10.38
N SER A 200 12.39 15.88 -10.68
CA SER A 200 11.57 16.62 -9.71
C SER A 200 11.05 15.78 -8.55
N PHE A 201 10.82 14.49 -8.77
CA PHE A 201 10.41 13.54 -7.74
C PHE A 201 11.64 12.96 -7.04
N ARG A 202 12.63 12.54 -7.83
CA ARG A 202 13.90 11.93 -7.38
C ARG A 202 14.66 12.83 -6.39
N SER A 203 14.80 14.11 -6.72
CA SER A 203 15.48 15.12 -5.88
C SER A 203 14.81 15.41 -4.52
N ARG A 204 13.65 14.82 -4.22
CA ARG A 204 12.96 14.93 -2.92
C ARG A 204 13.27 13.77 -1.98
N PHE A 205 13.98 12.76 -2.45
CA PHE A 205 14.41 11.60 -1.65
C PHE A 205 15.90 11.67 -1.34
N THR A 206 16.28 11.01 -0.24
CA THR A 206 17.66 10.57 -0.03
C THR A 206 17.75 9.15 -0.57
N GLU A 207 18.55 8.96 -1.61
CA GLU A 207 18.71 7.67 -2.27
C GLU A 207 19.81 6.85 -1.61
N TYR A 208 19.51 5.57 -1.40
CA TYR A 208 20.48 4.55 -1.02
C TYR A 208 20.46 3.49 -2.10
N ALA A 209 21.59 3.33 -2.79
CA ALA A 209 21.81 2.18 -3.66
C ALA A 209 22.21 1.00 -2.77
N VAL A 210 21.54 -0.14 -2.96
CA VAL A 210 21.89 -1.39 -2.30
C VAL A 210 22.51 -2.29 -3.36
N ASP A 211 23.78 -2.61 -3.16
CA ASP A 211 24.50 -3.51 -4.05
C ASP A 211 24.16 -4.97 -3.72
N ASP A 212 24.03 -5.80 -4.75
CA ASP A 212 23.76 -7.24 -4.62
C ASP A 212 25.04 -8.06 -4.31
N ASP A 213 26.17 -7.38 -4.17
CA ASP A 213 27.47 -7.99 -3.88
C ASP A 213 27.73 -8.02 -2.38
N LEU A 214 27.36 -9.14 -1.77
CA LEU A 214 27.71 -9.44 -0.38
C LEU A 214 29.12 -10.02 -0.30
N CYS A 215 29.85 -9.63 0.76
CA CYS A 215 31.12 -10.26 1.08
C CYS A 215 30.90 -11.70 1.61
N ASP A 216 31.99 -12.47 1.68
CA ASP A 216 31.92 -13.88 2.07
C ASP A 216 31.38 -14.05 3.49
N ASP A 217 31.77 -13.16 4.41
CA ASP A 217 31.29 -13.18 5.80
C ASP A 217 29.76 -12.95 5.88
N ASP A 218 29.22 -12.00 5.11
CA ASP A 218 27.78 -11.70 5.07
C ASP A 218 26.99 -12.86 4.45
N LEU A 219 27.51 -13.47 3.38
CA LEU A 219 26.92 -14.66 2.77
C LEU A 219 26.95 -15.86 3.71
N GLU A 220 28.04 -16.06 4.46
CA GLU A 220 28.12 -17.11 5.47
C GLU A 220 27.07 -16.90 6.57
N ILE A 221 26.93 -15.67 7.09
CA ILE A 221 25.92 -15.33 8.10
C ILE A 221 24.52 -15.63 7.56
N PHE A 222 24.24 -15.22 6.32
CA PHE A 222 22.98 -15.51 5.64
C PHE A 222 22.72 -17.02 5.56
N VAL A 223 23.65 -17.80 5.01
CA VAL A 223 23.49 -19.26 4.85
C VAL A 223 23.34 -19.95 6.20
N ARG A 224 24.17 -19.61 7.20
CA ARG A 224 24.07 -20.18 8.57
C ARG A 224 22.71 -19.92 9.19
N ARG A 225 22.16 -18.72 9.01
CA ARG A 225 20.84 -18.35 9.54
C ARG A 225 19.74 -19.22 8.95
N PHE A 226 19.80 -19.52 7.66
CA PHE A 226 18.81 -20.37 7.00
C PHE A 226 18.99 -21.85 7.32
N LEU A 227 20.22 -22.35 7.41
CA LEU A 227 20.49 -23.75 7.75
C LEU A 227 20.19 -24.12 9.22
N GLY A 228 19.89 -23.14 10.07
CA GLY A 228 19.49 -23.37 11.46
C GLY A 228 20.50 -24.21 12.22
N GLY A 229 20.06 -25.35 12.80
CA GLY A 229 20.94 -26.26 13.54
C GLY A 229 22.10 -26.85 12.73
N ARG A 230 22.00 -26.88 11.40
CA ARG A 230 23.08 -27.32 10.49
C ARG A 230 24.07 -26.21 10.13
N GLY A 231 23.82 -24.97 10.56
CA GLY A 231 24.73 -23.83 10.36
C GLY A 231 26.09 -23.98 11.07
N SER A 232 26.23 -24.98 11.96
CA SER A 232 27.51 -25.32 12.60
C SER A 232 28.46 -26.09 11.66
N ASP A 233 27.96 -26.66 10.57
CA ASP A 233 28.81 -27.32 9.55
C ASP A 233 29.46 -26.27 8.65
N SER A 234 30.66 -25.84 9.05
CA SER A 234 31.43 -24.83 8.30
C SER A 234 31.79 -25.29 6.89
N LYS A 235 31.90 -26.60 6.64
CA LYS A 235 32.23 -27.13 5.31
C LYS A 235 31.04 -27.02 4.38
N LEU A 236 29.84 -27.39 4.84
CA LEU A 236 28.61 -27.22 4.08
C LEU A 236 28.32 -25.75 3.76
N VAL A 237 28.45 -24.87 4.76
CA VAL A 237 28.26 -23.42 4.59
C VAL A 237 29.24 -22.88 3.55
N GLY A 238 30.53 -23.16 3.68
CA GLY A 238 31.54 -22.73 2.72
C GLY A 238 31.29 -23.25 1.30
N ASN A 239 30.85 -24.50 1.16
CA ASN A 239 30.48 -25.07 -0.14
C ASN A 239 29.30 -24.34 -0.79
N ILE A 240 28.27 -23.98 -0.02
CA ILE A 240 27.10 -23.25 -0.53
C ILE A 240 27.47 -21.82 -0.93
N VAL A 241 28.28 -21.13 -0.13
CA VAL A 241 28.77 -19.78 -0.45
C VAL A 241 29.64 -19.81 -1.72
N CYS A 242 30.58 -20.75 -1.80
CA CYS A 242 31.41 -20.95 -2.99
C CYS A 242 30.57 -21.26 -4.22
N PHE A 243 29.56 -22.13 -4.10
CA PHE A 243 28.61 -22.41 -5.18
C PHE A 243 27.92 -21.13 -5.66
N TYR A 244 27.37 -20.32 -4.75
CA TYR A 244 26.60 -19.14 -5.12
C TYR A 244 27.46 -18.10 -5.84
N LYS A 245 28.68 -17.85 -5.35
CA LYS A 245 29.64 -16.94 -5.99
C LYS A 245 30.04 -17.43 -7.38
N GLU A 246 30.33 -18.72 -7.51
CA GLU A 246 30.69 -19.31 -8.80
C GLU A 246 29.51 -19.29 -9.78
N ALA A 247 28.29 -19.58 -9.32
CA ALA A 247 27.09 -19.49 -10.14
C ALA A 247 26.83 -18.07 -10.63
N LYS A 248 27.00 -17.05 -9.76
CA LYS A 248 26.86 -15.63 -10.13
C LYS A 248 27.92 -15.21 -11.17
N ARG A 249 29.18 -15.58 -10.96
CA ARG A 249 30.29 -15.33 -11.90
C ARG A 249 30.03 -15.96 -13.27
N LEU A 250 29.65 -17.24 -13.30
CA LEU A 250 29.36 -17.96 -14.54
C LEU A 250 28.15 -17.37 -15.28
N SER A 251 27.16 -16.86 -14.55
CA SER A 251 25.98 -16.15 -15.07
C SER A 251 26.36 -14.96 -15.96
N GLU A 252 27.44 -14.26 -15.61
CA GLU A 252 27.90 -13.07 -16.32
C GLU A 252 28.84 -13.40 -17.48
N GLU A 253 29.60 -14.49 -17.37
CA GLU A 253 30.65 -14.83 -18.34
C GLU A 253 30.19 -15.77 -19.46
N SER A 254 29.35 -16.75 -19.15
CA SER A 254 29.21 -17.94 -20.02
C SER A 254 27.82 -18.59 -20.06
N LEU A 255 27.02 -18.48 -18.99
CA LEU A 255 25.74 -19.14 -18.94
C LEU A 255 24.68 -18.39 -19.75
N GLN A 256 23.79 -19.16 -20.34
CA GLN A 256 22.68 -18.67 -21.15
C GLN A 256 21.40 -19.39 -20.76
N ASP A 257 20.30 -18.65 -20.80
CA ASP A 257 18.96 -19.21 -20.68
C ASP A 257 18.43 -19.73 -22.03
N GLY A 258 17.26 -20.36 -22.02
CA GLY A 258 16.60 -20.85 -23.24
C GLY A 258 16.29 -19.76 -24.30
N ALA A 259 16.39 -18.48 -23.95
CA ALA A 259 16.20 -17.33 -24.84
C ALA A 259 17.53 -16.64 -25.22
N ASN A 260 18.67 -17.29 -24.98
CA ASN A 260 20.02 -16.78 -25.23
C ASN A 260 20.33 -15.47 -24.47
N GLN A 261 19.72 -15.29 -23.30
CA GLN A 261 19.99 -14.20 -22.37
C GLN A 261 20.84 -14.69 -21.21
N LYS A 262 21.59 -13.79 -20.59
CA LYS A 262 22.30 -14.10 -19.35
C LYS A 262 21.28 -14.41 -18.23
N PRO A 263 21.42 -15.54 -17.51
CA PRO A 263 20.58 -15.81 -16.35
C PRO A 263 20.85 -14.75 -15.26
N GLN A 264 19.87 -14.53 -14.40
CA GLN A 264 19.96 -13.58 -13.29
C GLN A 264 19.78 -14.32 -11.96
N TYR A 265 20.89 -14.58 -11.28
CA TYR A 265 20.87 -15.20 -9.95
C TYR A 265 21.01 -14.12 -8.87
N SER A 266 20.01 -14.05 -7.99
CA SER A 266 20.01 -13.14 -6.84
C SER A 266 20.04 -13.92 -5.53
N LEU A 267 20.19 -13.22 -4.40
CA LEU A 267 20.06 -13.80 -3.06
C LEU A 267 18.72 -14.50 -2.86
N ARG A 268 17.69 -14.08 -3.60
CA ARG A 268 16.38 -14.72 -3.58
C ARG A 268 16.39 -16.10 -4.23
N SER A 269 17.20 -16.33 -5.26
CA SER A 269 17.41 -17.65 -5.85
C SER A 269 18.07 -18.59 -4.83
N LEU A 270 19.11 -18.11 -4.14
CA LEU A 270 19.78 -18.85 -3.06
C LEU A 270 18.82 -19.13 -1.89
N TYR A 271 18.09 -18.11 -1.42
CA TYR A 271 17.08 -18.24 -0.36
C TYR A 271 16.06 -19.34 -0.69
N ARG A 272 15.48 -19.29 -1.89
CA ARG A 272 14.45 -20.25 -2.31
C ARG A 272 14.99 -21.67 -2.41
N ALA A 273 16.22 -21.85 -2.88
CA ALA A 273 16.88 -23.15 -2.92
C ALA A 273 17.11 -23.73 -1.52
N LEU A 274 17.58 -22.90 -0.58
CA LEU A 274 17.77 -23.30 0.83
C LEU A 274 16.43 -23.58 1.54
N GLU A 275 15.43 -22.72 1.32
CA GLU A 275 14.08 -22.89 1.88
C GLU A 275 13.45 -24.20 1.40
N TYR A 276 13.61 -24.52 0.11
CA TYR A 276 13.17 -25.80 -0.44
C TYR A 276 13.91 -26.96 0.22
N ALA A 277 15.24 -26.90 0.31
CA ALA A 277 16.05 -27.97 0.89
C ALA A 277 15.64 -28.33 2.32
N ILE A 278 15.29 -27.32 3.13
CA ILE A 278 14.81 -27.49 4.51
C ILE A 278 13.39 -28.10 4.52
N LYS A 279 12.48 -27.59 3.68
CA LYS A 279 11.09 -28.06 3.65
C LYS A 279 10.95 -29.48 3.07
N ALA A 280 11.79 -29.83 2.10
CA ALA A 280 11.75 -31.12 1.40
C ALA A 280 12.65 -32.19 2.06
N GLU A 281 13.31 -31.88 3.18
CA GLU A 281 14.20 -32.82 3.88
C GLU A 281 13.49 -34.13 4.26
N ALA A 282 12.24 -34.04 4.74
CA ALA A 282 11.46 -35.20 5.18
C ALA A 282 11.13 -36.19 4.05
N ILE A 283 11.21 -35.75 2.80
CA ILE A 283 10.77 -36.51 1.62
C ILE A 283 11.88 -37.41 1.07
N GLY A 284 13.13 -36.97 1.14
CA GLY A 284 14.25 -37.65 0.47
C GLY A 284 15.61 -37.52 1.14
N GLY A 285 15.64 -36.93 2.35
CA GLY A 285 16.86 -36.58 3.05
C GLY A 285 17.45 -35.24 2.59
N PHE A 286 18.21 -34.62 3.48
CA PHE A 286 18.73 -33.26 3.29
C PHE A 286 19.61 -33.10 2.04
N GLN A 287 20.52 -34.06 1.78
CA GLN A 287 21.44 -33.97 0.63
C GLN A 287 20.70 -33.98 -0.71
N LYS A 288 19.65 -34.81 -0.83
CA LYS A 288 18.82 -34.85 -2.04
C LYS A 288 17.97 -33.59 -2.16
N ALA A 289 17.34 -33.16 -1.06
CA ALA A 289 16.56 -31.92 -1.03
C ALA A 289 17.41 -30.69 -1.40
N LEU A 290 18.69 -30.68 -0.99
CA LEU A 290 19.66 -29.67 -1.38
C LEU A 290 19.95 -29.70 -2.88
N TYR A 291 20.22 -30.88 -3.45
CA TYR A 291 20.41 -31.02 -4.90
C TYR A 291 19.18 -30.57 -5.69
N ASP A 292 17.99 -31.03 -5.31
CA ASP A 292 16.74 -30.75 -5.99
C ASP A 292 16.39 -29.25 -5.92
N GLY A 293 16.56 -28.62 -4.75
CA GLY A 293 16.31 -27.19 -4.56
C GLY A 293 17.24 -26.33 -5.41
N PHE A 294 18.54 -26.62 -5.39
CA PHE A 294 19.51 -25.88 -6.18
C PHE A 294 19.31 -26.13 -7.69
N SER A 295 18.98 -27.36 -8.09
CA SER A 295 18.61 -27.67 -9.48
C SER A 295 17.38 -26.89 -9.93
N MET A 296 16.35 -26.79 -9.09
CA MET A 296 15.12 -26.09 -9.42
C MET A 296 15.34 -24.59 -9.67
N PHE A 297 16.18 -23.92 -8.87
CA PHE A 297 16.38 -22.47 -8.98
C PHE A 297 17.58 -22.04 -9.83
N PHE A 298 18.55 -22.92 -10.08
CA PHE A 298 19.76 -22.59 -10.84
C PHE A 298 19.85 -23.32 -12.19
N LEU A 299 19.16 -24.45 -12.42
CA LEU A 299 19.17 -25.15 -13.73
C LEU A 299 17.94 -24.88 -14.60
N SER A 300 16.77 -24.63 -14.00
CA SER A 300 15.48 -24.66 -14.73
C SER A 300 15.36 -23.67 -15.88
N LEU A 301 16.07 -22.54 -15.82
CA LEU A 301 16.06 -21.51 -16.85
C LEU A 301 17.19 -21.68 -17.87
N LEU A 302 18.20 -22.50 -17.57
CA LEU A 302 19.39 -22.65 -18.41
C LEU A 302 19.11 -23.45 -19.68
N ASP A 303 19.84 -23.11 -20.73
CA ASP A 303 19.92 -23.96 -21.92
C ASP A 303 20.70 -25.26 -21.63
N ALA A 304 20.66 -26.21 -22.56
CA ALA A 304 21.30 -27.52 -22.37
C ALA A 304 22.84 -27.43 -22.25
N SER A 305 23.47 -26.41 -22.86
CA SER A 305 24.91 -26.16 -22.77
C SER A 305 25.29 -25.72 -21.35
N SER A 306 24.58 -24.71 -20.85
CA SER A 306 24.82 -24.08 -19.56
C SER A 306 24.44 -24.99 -18.41
N ALA A 307 23.39 -25.80 -18.57
CA ALA A 307 23.01 -26.82 -17.60
C ALA A 307 24.14 -27.83 -17.36
N LYS A 308 24.83 -28.29 -18.42
CA LYS A 308 25.98 -29.20 -18.29
C LYS A 308 27.16 -28.60 -17.51
N ILE A 309 27.30 -27.27 -17.54
CA ILE A 309 28.33 -26.54 -16.78
C ILE A 309 27.91 -26.44 -15.30
N MET A 310 26.64 -26.15 -15.03
CA MET A 310 26.12 -25.90 -13.68
C MET A 310 25.89 -27.17 -12.85
N GLU A 311 25.43 -28.26 -13.47
CA GLU A 311 25.20 -29.55 -12.81
C GLU A 311 26.35 -30.07 -11.92
N PRO A 312 27.61 -30.14 -12.39
CA PRO A 312 28.72 -30.60 -11.55
C PRO A 312 28.98 -29.68 -10.35
N ILE A 313 28.68 -28.38 -10.47
CA ILE A 313 28.86 -27.41 -9.38
C ILE A 313 27.81 -27.66 -8.29
N ILE A 314 26.56 -27.96 -8.66
CA ILE A 314 25.49 -28.35 -7.73
C ILE A 314 25.79 -29.71 -7.06
N LYS A 315 26.45 -30.65 -7.76
CA LYS A 315 26.84 -31.93 -7.13
C LYS A 315 27.89 -31.76 -6.03
N ARG A 316 28.74 -30.73 -6.09
CA ARG A 316 29.76 -30.46 -5.04
C ARG A 316 29.14 -30.09 -3.69
N ILE A 317 27.98 -29.41 -3.68
CA ILE A 317 27.31 -29.02 -2.43
C ILE A 317 26.55 -30.18 -1.79
N SER A 318 26.05 -31.11 -2.60
CA SER A 318 25.07 -32.14 -2.21
C SER A 318 25.67 -33.55 -2.13
N GLY A 319 26.94 -33.70 -2.53
CA GLY A 319 27.71 -34.95 -2.51
C GLY A 319 27.52 -35.78 -3.78
N GLU A 320 28.58 -36.50 -4.19
CA GLU A 320 28.60 -37.23 -5.47
C GLU A 320 27.65 -38.45 -5.54
N ASN A 321 27.11 -38.89 -4.40
CA ASN A 321 26.39 -40.17 -4.26
C ASN A 321 24.86 -40.07 -4.27
N ILE A 322 24.29 -39.03 -4.90
CA ILE A 322 22.83 -38.89 -5.02
C ILE A 322 22.34 -39.83 -6.10
N ARG A 323 21.73 -40.95 -5.69
CA ARG A 323 21.06 -41.88 -6.60
C ARG A 323 20.02 -41.11 -7.41
N ASN A 324 20.16 -41.14 -8.73
CA ASN A 324 19.17 -40.66 -9.72
C ASN A 324 17.81 -41.31 -9.44
N GLN A 325 17.00 -40.68 -8.59
CA GLN A 325 15.59 -41.02 -8.44
C GLN A 325 14.79 -39.85 -8.98
N PRO A 326 14.09 -40.02 -10.11
CA PRO A 326 13.43 -38.92 -10.80
C PRO A 326 12.36 -38.25 -9.93
N LEU A 327 12.26 -36.92 -10.05
CA LEU A 327 11.23 -36.04 -9.46
C LEU A 327 9.79 -36.57 -9.60
N GLN A 328 9.53 -37.40 -10.63
CA GLN A 328 8.21 -37.96 -10.94
C GLN A 328 7.62 -38.84 -9.84
N ARG A 329 8.43 -39.51 -9.00
CA ARG A 329 7.90 -40.34 -7.91
C ARG A 329 7.25 -39.52 -6.80
N TYR A 330 7.72 -38.29 -6.58
CA TYR A 330 7.26 -37.41 -5.50
C TYR A 330 5.97 -36.64 -5.80
N LEU A 331 5.72 -36.32 -7.07
CA LEU A 331 4.42 -35.78 -7.49
C LEU A 331 3.28 -36.80 -7.35
N GLY A 332 3.61 -38.10 -7.31
CA GLY A 332 2.66 -39.18 -7.03
C GLY A 332 2.28 -39.27 -5.55
N GLU A 333 3.22 -39.03 -4.64
CA GLU A 333 2.98 -39.15 -3.18
C GLU A 333 2.20 -37.95 -2.61
N LEU A 334 2.35 -36.74 -3.16
CA LEU A 334 1.53 -35.58 -2.78
C LEU A 334 0.03 -35.73 -3.12
N LYS A 335 -0.32 -36.64 -4.04
CA LYS A 335 -1.72 -36.98 -4.33
C LYS A 335 -2.32 -38.01 -3.38
N GLY A 336 -1.53 -38.56 -2.45
CA GLY A 336 -1.94 -39.63 -1.53
C GLY A 336 -2.24 -39.21 -0.10
N SER A 337 -2.24 -37.91 0.22
CA SER A 337 -2.56 -37.38 1.57
C SER A 337 -3.85 -36.54 1.56
N SER A 338 -4.87 -37.05 0.88
CA SER A 338 -6.26 -36.64 1.07
C SER A 338 -7.06 -37.90 1.37
N ASP A 339 -7.09 -38.28 2.64
CA ASP A 339 -8.19 -39.01 3.28
C ASP A 339 -8.19 -38.67 4.78
#